data_AF-G0JL10-F1
#
_entry.id   AF-G0JL10-F1
#
_cell.length_a   1.000
_cell.length_b   1.000
_cell.length_c   1.000
_cell.angle_alpha   90.00
_cell.angle_beta   90.00
_cell.angle_gamma   90.00
#
_symmetry.space_group_name_H-M   'P 1'
#
loop_
_entity.id
_entity.type
_entity.pdbx_description
1 polymer ?
#
loop_
_entity_poly.entity_id
_entity_poly.type
_entity_poly.pdbx_seq_one_letter_code
_entity_poly.pdbx_strand_id
1 'polypeptide(L)'
;MFAIKALFLDESTAQKAFADFAETLSETPEGPAEFYAVLRKILQEGLHFEPAIFAEKNVVSCEFYGFGDKESAMAEAALLDAGALEVIVE
;
A
#
# COMPACT_ATOMS: atom_id res chain seq x y z
N MET A 1 11.96 11.87 -3.41
CA MET A 1 10.70 11.27 -3.86
C MET A 1 10.94 9.78 -3.77
N PHE A 2 10.08 9.10 -3.02
CA PHE A 2 10.28 7.73 -2.59
C PHE A 2 9.41 6.77 -3.40
N ALA A 3 9.93 5.56 -3.56
CA ALA A 3 9.19 4.39 -3.95
C ALA A 3 8.77 3.62 -2.68
N ILE A 4 7.63 2.95 -2.77
CA ILE A 4 7.09 2.12 -1.71
C ILE A 4 6.91 0.73 -2.29
N LYS A 5 7.60 -0.24 -1.71
CA LYS A 5 7.44 -1.66 -2.03
C LYS A 5 6.75 -2.36 -0.88
N ALA A 6 5.53 -2.83 -1.11
CA ALA A 6 4.76 -3.60 -0.12
C ALA A 6 4.78 -5.09 -0.45
N LEU A 7 5.06 -5.93 0.53
CA LEU A 7 5.06 -7.38 0.42
C LEU A 7 3.76 -7.95 0.99
N PHE A 8 3.06 -8.77 0.23
CA PHE A 8 1.82 -9.44 0.62
C PHE A 8 1.97 -10.95 0.53
N LEU A 9 1.23 -11.69 1.36
CA LEU A 9 1.26 -13.16 1.35
C LEU A 9 0.95 -13.73 -0.04
N ASP A 10 -0.05 -13.16 -0.71
CA ASP A 10 -0.52 -13.54 -2.04
C ASP A 10 -1.26 -12.36 -2.71
N GLU A 11 -1.62 -12.54 -4.00
CA GLU A 11 -2.38 -11.55 -4.76
C GLU A 11 -3.75 -11.24 -4.13
N SER A 12 -4.41 -12.23 -3.50
CA SER A 12 -5.72 -12.04 -2.87
C SER A 12 -5.64 -11.09 -1.68
N THR A 13 -4.56 -11.16 -0.91
CA THR A 13 -4.31 -10.28 0.23
C THR A 13 -4.07 -8.85 -0.24
N ALA A 14 -3.26 -8.67 -1.29
CA ALA A 14 -3.02 -7.37 -1.89
C ALA A 14 -4.30 -6.75 -2.51
N GLN A 15 -5.11 -7.55 -3.20
CA GLN A 15 -6.41 -7.13 -3.74
C GLN A 15 -7.38 -6.71 -2.65
N LYS A 16 -7.42 -7.45 -1.54
CA LYS A 16 -8.24 -7.10 -0.39
C LYS A 16 -7.80 -5.77 0.22
N ALA A 17 -6.50 -5.56 0.44
CA ALA A 17 -5.98 -4.29 0.94
C ALA A 17 -6.41 -3.09 0.08
N PHE A 18 -6.39 -3.24 -1.25
CA PHE A 18 -6.85 -2.21 -2.17
C PHE A 18 -8.37 -2.00 -2.13
N ALA A 19 -9.15 -3.07 -1.99
CA ALA A 19 -10.58 -2.96 -1.80
C ALA A 19 -10.92 -2.20 -0.50
N ASP A 20 -10.21 -2.51 0.59
CA ASP A 20 -10.38 -1.85 1.89
C ASP A 20 -10.03 -0.35 1.81
N PHE A 21 -8.98 0.02 1.05
CA PHE A 21 -8.68 1.44 0.76
C PHE A 21 -9.77 2.11 -0.07
N ALA A 22 -10.30 1.44 -1.09
CA ALA A 22 -11.37 1.99 -1.91
C ALA A 22 -12.66 2.19 -1.09
N GLU A 23 -12.97 1.27 -0.19
CA GLU A 23 -14.08 1.39 0.76
C GLU A 23 -13.87 2.58 1.70
N THR A 24 -12.69 2.69 2.31
CA THR A 24 -12.31 3.82 3.20
C THR A 24 -12.47 5.18 2.50
N LEU A 25 -12.15 5.26 1.20
CA LEU A 25 -12.32 6.48 0.41
C LEU A 25 -13.77 6.78 0.03
N SER A 26 -14.65 5.79 0.07
CA SER A 26 -16.09 5.92 -0.22
C SER A 26 -16.90 6.36 0.99
N GLU A 27 -16.37 6.13 2.19
CA GLU A 27 -16.96 6.56 3.45
C GLU A 27 -16.76 8.07 3.69
N THR A 28 -17.47 8.61 4.69
CA THR A 28 -17.29 10.01 5.08
C THR A 28 -15.90 10.17 5.69
N PRO A 29 -15.06 11.12 5.23
CA PRO A 29 -13.71 11.27 5.75
C PRO A 29 -13.72 11.69 7.22
N GLU A 30 -13.25 10.83 8.12
CA GLU A 30 -13.11 11.09 9.57
C GLU A 30 -11.64 11.29 10.00
N GLY A 31 -10.76 11.66 9.06
CA GLY A 31 -9.33 11.81 9.31
C GLY A 31 -8.66 12.94 8.53
N PRO A 32 -7.32 13.06 8.60
CA PRO A 32 -6.57 14.09 7.89
C PRO A 32 -6.74 13.97 6.38
N ALA A 33 -7.03 15.07 5.68
CA ALA A 33 -7.19 15.06 4.21
C ALA A 33 -5.96 14.51 3.47
N GLU A 34 -4.79 14.68 4.07
CA GLU A 34 -3.49 14.17 3.60
C GLU A 34 -3.50 12.64 3.45
N PHE A 35 -4.09 11.94 4.43
CA PHE A 35 -4.17 10.48 4.45
C PHE A 35 -5.03 9.95 3.29
N TYR A 36 -6.20 10.54 3.07
CA TYR A 36 -7.08 10.17 1.94
C TYR A 36 -6.42 10.47 0.59
N ALA A 37 -5.58 11.49 0.49
CA ALA A 37 -4.81 11.77 -0.73
C ALA A 37 -3.77 10.67 -0.99
N VAL A 38 -3.11 10.16 0.05
CA VAL A 38 -2.16 9.05 -0.03
C VAL A 38 -2.85 7.76 -0.48
N LEU A 39 -4.00 7.41 0.10
CA LEU A 39 -4.77 6.23 -0.34
C LEU A 39 -5.18 6.32 -1.82
N ARG A 40 -5.66 7.49 -2.26
CA ARG A 40 -6.00 7.71 -3.68
C ARG A 40 -4.80 7.50 -4.60
N LYS A 41 -3.62 7.96 -4.17
CA LYS A 41 -2.39 7.83 -4.95
C LYS A 41 -1.98 6.36 -5.10
N ILE A 42 -2.03 5.58 -4.01
CA ILE A 42 -1.78 4.13 -4.04
C ILE A 42 -2.74 3.45 -5.04
N LEU A 43 -4.05 3.76 -4.96
CA LEU A 43 -5.03 3.18 -5.88
C LEU A 43 -4.86 3.61 -7.33
N GLN A 44 -4.36 4.82 -7.59
CA GLN A 44 -4.10 5.34 -8.93
C GLN A 44 -2.91 4.65 -9.62
N GLU A 45 -1.85 4.34 -8.87
CA GLU A 45 -0.73 3.56 -9.38
C GLU A 45 -1.18 2.13 -9.73
N GLY A 46 -2.14 1.58 -8.98
CA GLY A 46 -2.73 0.26 -9.24
C GLY A 46 -1.85 -0.88 -8.73
N LEU A 47 -2.34 -2.10 -8.88
CA LEU A 47 -1.63 -3.31 -8.44
C LEU A 47 -0.74 -3.85 -9.55
N HIS A 48 0.57 -3.77 -9.33
CA HIS A 48 1.59 -4.40 -10.16
C HIS A 48 2.25 -5.52 -9.36
N PHE A 49 1.88 -6.76 -9.64
CA PHE A 49 2.37 -7.92 -8.90
C PHE A 49 3.70 -8.41 -9.46
N GLU A 50 4.69 -8.53 -8.58
CA GLU A 50 5.93 -9.22 -8.87
C GLU A 50 6.20 -10.34 -7.84
N PRO A 51 6.74 -11.49 -8.25
CA PRO A 51 7.12 -12.53 -7.30
C PRO A 51 8.31 -12.10 -6.45
N ALA A 52 8.23 -12.32 -5.15
CA ALA A 52 9.29 -12.01 -4.19
C ALA A 52 9.44 -13.12 -3.13
N ILE A 53 10.52 -13.04 -2.34
CA ILE A 53 10.77 -13.96 -1.22
C ILE A 53 10.92 -13.15 0.06
N PHE A 54 10.13 -13.47 1.07
CA PHE A 54 10.21 -12.87 2.40
C PHE A 54 10.18 -13.96 3.46
N ALA A 55 11.15 -13.96 4.37
CA ALA A 55 11.30 -14.96 5.44
C ALA A 55 11.14 -16.41 4.93
N GLU A 56 11.88 -16.76 3.86
CA GLU A 56 11.88 -18.08 3.21
C GLU A 56 10.53 -18.51 2.60
N LYS A 57 9.57 -17.60 2.46
CA LYS A 57 8.27 -17.84 1.82
C LYS A 57 8.16 -17.07 0.51
N ASN A 58 7.50 -17.68 -0.47
CA ASN A 58 7.09 -16.98 -1.68
C ASN A 58 5.97 -16.00 -1.31
N VAL A 59 6.15 -14.75 -1.71
CA VAL A 59 5.23 -13.64 -1.48
C VAL A 59 5.08 -12.85 -2.78
N VAL A 60 4.17 -11.88 -2.79
CA VAL A 60 3.98 -10.96 -3.91
C VAL A 60 4.38 -9.56 -3.47
N SER A 61 5.14 -8.86 -4.29
CA SER A 61 5.43 -7.44 -4.08
C SER A 61 4.59 -6.55 -4.99
N CYS A 62 4.18 -5.39 -4.45
CA CYS A 62 3.59 -4.29 -5.20
C CYS A 62 4.44 -3.03 -5.00
N GLU A 63 4.73 -2.31 -6.08
CA GLU A 63 5.51 -1.08 -6.06
C GLU A 63 4.66 0.14 -6.41
N PHE A 64 4.84 1.21 -5.65
CA PHE A 64 4.14 2.49 -5.82
C PHE A 64 5.15 3.63 -5.81
N TYR A 65 5.02 4.59 -6.71
CA TYR A 65 6.01 5.64 -6.87
C TYR A 65 5.47 7.03 -6.53
N GLY A 66 6.39 7.97 -6.37
CA GLY A 66 6.06 9.38 -6.32
C GLY A 66 5.84 9.97 -4.94
N PHE A 67 6.11 9.25 -3.85
CA PHE A 67 5.75 9.68 -2.49
C PHE A 67 6.76 10.70 -1.92
N GLY A 68 6.29 11.72 -1.20
CA GLY A 68 7.13 12.58 -0.35
C GLY A 68 7.41 11.94 1.02
N ASP A 69 8.32 12.52 1.84
CA ASP A 69 8.70 11.97 3.16
C ASP A 69 7.50 11.66 4.08
N LYS A 70 6.53 12.59 4.14
CA LYS A 70 5.33 12.42 4.97
C LYS A 70 4.34 11.43 4.35
N GLU A 71 4.23 11.45 3.03
CA GLU A 71 3.32 10.58 2.30
C GLU A 71 3.78 9.13 2.37
N SER A 72 5.09 8.88 2.31
CA SER A 72 5.65 7.53 2.41
C SER A 72 5.40 6.90 3.77
N ALA A 73 5.57 7.66 4.86
CA ALA A 73 5.23 7.19 6.20
C ALA A 73 3.73 6.86 6.37
N MET A 74 2.85 7.67 5.77
CA MET A 74 1.40 7.40 5.80
C MET A 74 1.03 6.17 4.97
N ALA A 75 1.64 6.03 3.79
CA ALA A 75 1.41 4.89 2.90
C ALA A 75 1.92 3.59 3.52
N GLU A 76 3.11 3.62 4.13
CA GLU A 76 3.65 2.50 4.91
C GLU A 76 2.68 2.04 5.99
N ALA A 77 2.21 2.97 6.84
CA ALA A 77 1.26 2.65 7.89
C ALA A 77 -0.05 2.06 7.33
N ALA A 78 -0.59 2.65 6.27
CA ALA A 78 -1.81 2.17 5.63
C ALA A 78 -1.66 0.75 5.06
N LEU A 79 -0.54 0.47 4.38
CA LEU A 79 -0.28 -0.84 3.76
C LEU A 79 -0.07 -1.92 4.83
N LEU A 80 0.63 -1.62 5.92
CA LEU A 80 0.80 -2.55 7.04
C LEU A 80 -0.53 -2.84 7.73
N ASP A 81 -1.36 -1.83 7.99
CA ASP A 81 -2.69 -2.00 8.59
C ASP A 81 -3.62 -2.83 7.70
N ALA A 82 -3.52 -2.65 6.38
CA ALA A 82 -4.27 -3.40 5.38
C ALA A 82 -3.75 -4.84 5.14
N GLY A 83 -2.69 -5.27 5.83
CA GLY A 83 -2.20 -6.65 5.82
C GLY A 83 -0.96 -6.92 4.98
N ALA A 84 -0.18 -5.88 4.63
CA ALA A 84 1.19 -6.08 4.14
C ALA A 84 2.06 -6.73 5.25
N LEU A 85 2.90 -7.67 4.85
CA LEU A 85 3.87 -8.35 5.73
C LEU A 85 5.06 -7.45 6.05
N GLU A 86 5.49 -6.66 5.07
CA GLU A 86 6.57 -5.69 5.18
C GLU A 86 6.36 -4.60 4.14
N VAL A 87 6.81 -3.38 4.46
CA VAL A 87 6.85 -2.26 3.52
C VAL A 87 8.25 -1.67 3.54
N ILE A 88 8.82 -1.47 2.37
CA ILE A 88 10.15 -0.92 2.15
C ILE A 88 9.98 0.43 1.46
N VAL A 89 10.58 1.47 2.05
CA VAL A 89 10.58 2.83 1.50
C VAL A 89 11.96 3.13 0.94
N GLU A 90 12.06 3.39 -0.36
CA GLU A 90 13.31 3.58 -1.11
C GLU A 90 13.41 4.95 -1.79
#